data_AF-A0A3S1ZCL9-F1
#
_entry.id   AF-A0A3S1ZCL9-F1
#
_cell.length_a   1.000
_cell.length_b   1.000
_cell.length_c   1.000
_cell.angle_alpha   90.00
_cell.angle_beta   90.00
_cell.angle_gamma   90.00
#
_symmetry.space_group_name_H-M   'P 1'
#
loop_
_entity.id
_entity.type
_entity.pdbx_description
1 polymer ?
#
loop_
_entity_poly.entity_id
_entity_poly.type
_entity_poly.pdbx_seq_one_letter_code
_entity_poly.pdbx_strand_id
1 'polypeptide(L)'
;MSDDARPLEGLFVVSIEQAVAAPLCTVRLADAGARVVKIERPEGETARHYDSAVEGMSAYFVWLNRGKESAVLDLKTEHDLALL
;
A
#
# COMPACT_ATOMS: atom_id res chain seq x y z
N MET A 1 27.50 19.21 1.50
CA MET A 1 26.68 18.04 1.84
C MET A 1 25.34 18.30 1.18
N SER A 2 25.08 17.70 0.01
CA SER A 2 23.81 17.92 -0.69
C SER A 2 22.69 17.26 0.10
N ASP A 3 21.54 17.93 0.20
CA ASP A 3 20.30 17.39 0.79
C ASP A 3 20.02 15.97 0.28
N ASP A 4 20.15 14.97 1.16
CA ASP A 4 19.67 13.59 0.98
C ASP A 4 18.13 13.54 1.07
N ALA A 5 17.43 14.50 0.46
CA ALA A 5 15.98 14.48 0.39
C ALA A 5 15.55 13.35 -0.54
N ARG A 6 14.72 12.43 -0.05
CA ARG A 6 14.19 11.36 -0.91
C ARG A 6 13.33 12.00 -2.02
N PRO A 7 13.41 11.56 -3.29
CA PRO A 7 12.84 12.31 -4.42
C PRO A 7 11.34 12.61 -4.33
N LEU A 8 10.58 11.82 -3.59
CA LEU A 8 9.13 11.96 -3.41
C LEU A 8 8.74 12.32 -1.97
N GLU A 9 9.68 12.80 -1.17
CA GLU A 9 9.41 13.26 0.18
C GLU A 9 8.36 14.38 0.18
N GLY A 10 7.43 14.33 1.13
CA GLY A 10 6.31 15.26 1.23
C GLY A 10 5.10 14.91 0.35
N LEU A 11 5.21 13.94 -0.56
CA LEU A 11 4.05 13.45 -1.32
C LEU A 11 3.22 12.48 -0.49
N PHE A 12 1.90 12.69 -0.54
CA PHE A 12 0.90 11.77 0.00
C PHE A 12 0.19 11.06 -1.14
N VAL A 13 0.16 9.72 -1.09
CA VAL A 13 -0.41 8.87 -2.14
C VAL A 13 -1.45 7.96 -1.52
N VAL A 14 -2.68 8.05 -2.00
CA VAL A 14 -3.73 7.06 -1.73
C VAL A 14 -3.71 6.03 -2.86
N SER A 15 -3.58 4.75 -2.53
CA SER A 15 -3.52 3.68 -3.53
C SER A 15 -4.65 2.66 -3.33
N ILE A 16 -5.54 2.57 -4.33
CA ILE A 16 -6.56 1.52 -4.43
C ILE A 16 -6.06 0.51 -5.46
N GLU A 17 -5.23 -0.42 -5.01
CA GLU A 17 -4.51 -1.36 -5.87
C GLU A 17 -4.56 -2.79 -5.33
N GLN A 18 -4.40 -3.77 -6.22
CA GLN A 18 -4.31 -5.20 -5.91
C GLN A 18 -3.36 -5.93 -6.89
N ALA A 19 -2.98 -7.15 -6.53
CA ALA A 19 -2.17 -8.08 -7.31
C ALA A 19 -0.72 -7.61 -7.52
N VAL A 20 -0.26 -7.35 -8.75
CA VAL A 20 1.17 -7.08 -9.04
C VAL A 20 1.45 -5.65 -9.50
N ALA A 21 0.86 -5.24 -10.63
CA ALA A 21 1.39 -4.12 -11.41
C ALA A 21 1.33 -2.77 -10.66
N ALA A 22 0.16 -2.41 -10.14
CA ALA A 22 -0.02 -1.21 -9.35
C ALA A 22 0.66 -1.26 -7.96
N PRO A 23 0.63 -2.38 -7.20
CA PRO A 23 1.41 -2.47 -5.97
C PRO A 23 2.91 -2.33 -6.20
N LEU A 24 3.45 -2.89 -7.29
CA LEU A 24 4.85 -2.73 -7.68
C LEU A 24 5.19 -1.27 -8.00
N CYS A 25 4.29 -0.52 -8.63
CA CYS A 25 4.48 0.91 -8.84
C CYS A 25 4.52 1.67 -7.50
N THR A 26 3.52 1.45 -6.65
CA THR A 26 3.32 2.23 -5.42
C THR A 26 4.33 1.90 -4.33
N VAL A 27 4.88 0.68 -4.27
CA VAL A 27 6.00 0.38 -3.37
C VAL A 27 7.26 1.14 -3.76
N ARG A 28 7.47 1.40 -5.05
CA ARG A 28 8.58 2.24 -5.52
C ARG A 28 8.38 3.70 -5.15
N LEU A 29 7.13 4.18 -5.11
CA LEU A 29 6.84 5.52 -4.60
C LEU A 29 7.18 5.64 -3.11
N ALA A 30 6.82 4.62 -2.32
CA ALA A 30 7.16 4.54 -0.90
C ALA A 30 8.69 4.49 -0.67
N ASP A 31 9.40 3.62 -1.42
CA ASP A 31 10.86 3.52 -1.39
C ASP A 31 11.51 4.89 -1.73
N ALA A 32 10.93 5.64 -2.66
CA ALA A 32 11.39 6.97 -3.07
C ALA A 32 10.95 8.11 -2.14
N GLY A 33 10.28 7.82 -1.03
CA GLY A 33 10.01 8.77 0.04
C GLY A 33 8.57 9.27 0.19
N ALA A 34 7.66 8.85 -0.69
CA ALA A 34 6.25 9.20 -0.55
C ALA A 34 5.61 8.48 0.65
N ARG A 35 4.66 9.14 1.31
CA ARG A 35 3.75 8.47 2.26
C ARG A 35 2.62 7.82 1.47
N VAL A 36 2.65 6.50 1.36
CA VAL A 36 1.66 5.72 0.60
C VAL A 36 0.71 5.02 1.55
N VAL A 37 -0.59 5.29 1.44
CA VAL A 37 -1.66 4.60 2.17
C VAL A 37 -2.43 3.72 1.20
N LYS A 38 -2.36 2.41 1.39
CA LYS A 38 -3.13 1.42 0.65
C LYS A 38 -4.54 1.33 1.23
N ILE A 39 -5.55 1.50 0.39
CA ILE A 39 -6.94 1.26 0.76
C ILE A 39 -7.30 -0.18 0.43
N GLU A 40 -7.78 -0.90 1.45
CA GLU A 40 -8.16 -2.30 1.34
C GLU A 40 -9.64 -2.50 1.66
N ARG A 41 -10.21 -3.56 1.09
CA ARG A 41 -11.56 -4.01 1.42
C ARG A 41 -11.60 -4.54 2.86
N PRO A 42 -12.79 -4.67 3.50
CA PRO A 42 -12.93 -5.24 4.84
C PRO A 42 -12.23 -6.60 5.06
N GLU A 43 -12.21 -7.44 4.02
CA GLU A 43 -11.52 -8.73 4.01
C GLU A 43 -10.01 -8.65 3.71
N GLY A 44 -9.49 -7.47 3.41
CA GLY A 44 -8.11 -7.25 2.95
C GLY A 44 -7.91 -7.58 1.47
N GLU A 45 -6.70 -7.30 0.96
CA GLU A 45 -6.31 -7.82 -0.36
C GLU A 45 -6.16 -9.36 -0.34
N THR A 46 -6.70 -10.04 -1.34
CA THR A 46 -6.62 -11.51 -1.50
C THR A 46 -5.18 -12.05 -1.38
N ALA A 47 -4.20 -11.29 -1.87
CA ALA A 47 -2.79 -11.67 -1.82
C ALA A 47 -2.24 -11.85 -0.40
N ARG A 48 -2.89 -11.29 0.63
CA ARG A 48 -2.53 -11.51 2.04
C ARG A 48 -2.64 -12.98 2.46
N HIS A 49 -3.42 -13.78 1.74
CA HIS A 49 -3.74 -15.17 2.09
C HIS A 49 -3.14 -16.21 1.14
N TYR A 50 -2.26 -15.81 0.21
CA TYR A 50 -1.66 -16.76 -0.75
C TYR A 50 -0.73 -17.77 -0.09
N ASP A 51 0.00 -17.36 0.95
CA ASP A 51 0.87 -18.21 1.75
C ASP A 51 1.05 -17.60 3.16
N SER A 52 1.96 -18.16 3.94
CA SER A 52 2.35 -17.69 5.28
C SER A 52 3.88 -17.73 5.48
N ALA A 53 4.64 -17.62 4.39
CA ALA A 53 6.07 -17.94 4.36
C ALA A 53 6.96 -16.90 5.05
N VAL A 54 6.47 -15.68 5.30
CA VAL A 54 7.22 -14.60 5.95
C VAL A 54 6.62 -14.29 7.30
N GLU A 55 7.10 -14.95 8.35
CA GLU A 55 6.62 -14.76 9.73
C GLU A 55 5.09 -14.89 9.86
N GLY A 56 4.48 -15.82 9.12
CA GLY A 56 3.02 -16.00 9.09
C GLY A 56 2.28 -15.11 8.09
N MET A 57 2.99 -14.24 7.38
CA MET A 57 2.45 -13.37 6.32
C MET A 57 2.79 -13.91 4.92
N SER A 58 1.94 -13.54 3.95
CA SER A 58 2.17 -13.83 2.53
C SER A 58 3.45 -13.17 2.00
N ALA A 59 4.37 -13.97 1.46
CA ALA A 59 5.61 -13.46 0.85
C ALA A 59 5.33 -12.50 -0.31
N TYR A 60 4.33 -12.83 -1.13
CA TYR A 60 3.88 -12.00 -2.23
C TYR A 60 3.42 -10.63 -1.74
N PHE A 61 2.60 -10.60 -0.68
CA PHE A 61 2.06 -9.35 -0.14
C PHE A 61 3.16 -8.48 0.47
N VAL A 62 4.02 -9.08 1.30
CA VAL A 62 5.12 -8.36 1.98
C VAL A 62 6.07 -7.73 0.96
N TRP A 63 6.47 -8.49 -0.07
CA TRP A 63 7.38 -7.99 -1.10
C TRP A 63 6.84 -6.75 -1.82
N LEU A 64 5.53 -6.73 -2.10
CA LEU A 64 4.88 -5.69 -2.90
C LEU A 64 4.31 -4.52 -2.10
N ASN A 65 4.24 -4.61 -0.78
CA ASN A 65 3.58 -3.61 0.06
C ASN A 65 4.41 -3.08 1.23
N ARG A 66 5.68 -3.47 1.36
CA ARG A 66 6.60 -2.89 2.37
C ARG A 66 6.61 -1.35 2.32
N GLY A 67 6.78 -0.71 3.47
CA GLY A 67 6.88 0.75 3.56
C GLY A 67 5.58 1.51 3.31
N LYS A 68 4.50 0.84 2.89
CA LYS A 68 3.16 1.42 2.81
C LYS A 68 2.45 1.31 4.15
N GLU A 69 1.61 2.29 4.45
CA GLU A 69 0.54 2.19 5.44
C GLU A 69 -0.68 1.49 4.80
N SER A 70 -1.60 0.98 5.62
CA SER A 70 -2.84 0.36 5.15
C SER A 70 -4.02 0.90 5.96
N ALA A 71 -5.12 1.18 5.27
CA ALA A 71 -6.42 1.50 5.85
C ALA A 71 -7.51 0.66 5.18
N VAL A 72 -8.50 0.25 5.97
CA VAL A 72 -9.65 -0.51 5.48
C VAL A 72 -10.80 0.45 5.25
N LEU A 73 -11.38 0.43 4.04
CA LEU A 73 -12.59 1.16 3.69
C LEU A 73 -13.53 0.24 2.89
N ASP A 74 -14.83 0.24 3.23
CA ASP A 74 -15.88 -0.29 2.37
C ASP A 74 -16.42 0.80 1.45
N LEU A 75 -15.80 0.91 0.26
CA LEU A 75 -16.16 1.90 -0.76
C LEU A 75 -17.58 1.76 -1.33
N LYS A 76 -18.34 0.73 -0.91
CA LYS A 76 -19.77 0.61 -1.22
C LYS A 76 -20.65 1.39 -0.26
N THR A 77 -20.13 1.79 0.89
CA THR A 77 -20.85 2.63 1.85
C THR A 77 -20.58 4.10 1.54
N GLU A 78 -21.63 4.92 1.59
CA GLU A 78 -21.48 6.37 1.35
C GLU A 78 -20.56 7.03 2.37
N HIS A 79 -20.53 6.50 3.61
CA HIS A 79 -19.69 7.01 4.68
C HIS A 79 -18.20 6.86 4.36
N ASP A 80 -17.75 5.65 4.02
CA ASP A 80 -16.33 5.39 3.75
C ASP A 80 -15.91 5.97 2.40
N LEU A 81 -16.82 5.97 1.41
CA LEU A 81 -16.57 6.62 0.13
C LEU A 81 -16.31 8.12 0.29
N ALA A 82 -16.96 8.78 1.25
CA ALA A 82 -16.75 10.21 1.53
C ALA A 82 -15.42 10.53 2.21
N LEU A 83 -14.67 9.53 2.70
CA LEU A 83 -13.32 9.69 3.26
C LEU A 83 -12.23 9.72 2.18
N LEU A 84 -12.57 9.35 0.93
CA LEU A 84 -11.66 9.28 -0.21
C LEU A 84 -11.67 10.57 -1.03
#